data_AF-A0A1Y3NPW0-F1
#
_entry.id   AF-A0A1Y3NPW0-F1
#
_cell.length_a   1.000
_cell.length_b   1.000
_cell.length_c   1.000
_cell.angle_alpha   90.00
_cell.angle_beta   90.00
_cell.angle_gamma   90.00
#
_symmetry.space_group_name_H-M   'P 1'
#
loop_
_entity.id
_entity.type
_entity.pdbx_description
1 polymer ?
#
loop_
_entity_poly.entity_id
_entity_poly.type
_entity_poly.pdbx_seq_one_letter_code
_entity_poly.pdbx_strand_id
1 'polypeptide(L)'
;MNGKGVLKVISGLFLGVQLISFARGAALTSCANVANMDEECDGATSTSKYCIHSDGKIYEIETNEGCAIKGTQIQGAGIKVFDDDGSNAGGFLKTTTGIGTQVNYSVYRCTGTGAATTCEQTYGYVQLDENVCTIGKEGSPACVAATSIVAACDGADIGSLCSDSGIKVKLTATPDLTKKIDDDGAVVNYMMKNVASNVFTNAVSAGEDNVNPVKKNIIIEARENAIVLLSNSYDYCEGDDGVVVPTFKDFCANANDDQCQKILECTNGLCKRNEVTCTIIALGGSASPGCNGFYIGTSASGGALVTNTATAGTLFDCTDGTCVVYTSFKVGYYKYADNAEQYIKCSAVNSCKPVDIVSGKSDCSAGVSVGDVINDGDDNILCLDATEKGGVILAEGNTYDGNYLMNGIAEGIMNTKPAEFVIVTVSGETVKLADKVANSIPRYKYTSDVYKVYERDTTTKTADVCTAPNVIVEYKHKENDEGHNYYEVHVTHTNE
;
A
#
# COMPACT_ATOMS: atom_id res chain seq x y z
N MET A 1 -49.45 48.88 30.15
CA MET A 1 -48.21 48.18 30.55
C MET A 1 -47.29 48.22 29.33
N ASN A 2 -46.50 49.28 29.11
CA ASN A 2 -45.12 49.50 29.61
C ASN A 2 -44.31 48.19 29.62
N GLY A 3 -43.21 47.97 28.91
CA GLY A 3 -42.34 48.82 28.08
C GLY A 3 -40.91 48.21 28.08
N LYS A 4 -40.05 48.72 27.19
CA LYS A 4 -38.57 48.55 27.09
C LYS A 4 -38.12 47.22 26.45
N GLY A 5 -37.40 47.21 25.33
CA GLY A 5 -36.08 47.83 25.08
C GLY A 5 -35.05 46.68 25.14
N VAL A 6 -34.25 46.40 24.12
CA VAL A 6 -32.94 47.04 23.87
C VAL A 6 -32.56 46.89 22.39
N LEU A 7 -32.36 48.05 21.77
CA LEU A 7 -31.58 48.29 20.58
C LEU A 7 -30.09 48.26 20.97
N LYS A 8 -29.25 47.46 20.32
CA LYS A 8 -27.79 47.63 20.37
C LYS A 8 -27.26 47.91 18.97
N VAL A 9 -26.81 49.15 18.83
CA VAL A 9 -25.98 49.70 17.76
C VAL A 9 -24.59 49.08 17.86
N ILE A 10 -24.07 48.55 16.74
CA ILE A 10 -22.64 48.53 16.40
C ILE A 10 -22.61 48.91 14.91
N SER A 11 -22.62 50.22 14.60
CA SER A 11 -21.43 51.01 14.24
C SER A 11 -20.64 50.36 13.11
N GLY A 12 -20.75 50.98 11.93
CA GLY A 12 -20.17 50.49 10.70
C GLY A 12 -18.64 50.48 10.70
N LEU A 13 -18.11 49.56 9.92
CA LEU A 13 -16.86 49.73 9.24
C LEU A 13 -17.15 49.60 7.74
N PHE A 14 -17.23 50.75 7.07
CA PHE A 14 -16.99 50.84 5.65
C PHE A 14 -15.60 50.23 5.38
N LEU A 15 -15.54 48.99 4.92
CA LEU A 15 -14.41 48.56 4.11
C LEU A 15 -14.82 48.85 2.67
N GLY A 16 -14.28 49.97 2.17
CA GLY A 16 -14.27 50.18 0.74
C GLY A 16 -13.71 48.92 0.08
N VAL A 17 -14.43 48.44 -0.93
CA VAL A 17 -13.86 47.55 -1.94
C VAL A 17 -12.80 48.36 -2.65
N GLN A 18 -11.63 48.51 -2.02
CA GLN A 18 -10.42 48.67 -2.79
C GLN A 18 -10.31 47.38 -3.57
N LEU A 19 -10.40 47.49 -4.90
CA LEU A 19 -9.75 46.56 -5.81
C LEU A 19 -8.27 46.54 -5.41
N ILE A 20 -7.94 45.76 -4.37
CA ILE A 20 -6.58 45.36 -4.09
C ILE A 20 -6.26 44.46 -5.27
N SER A 21 -5.60 45.06 -6.25
CA SER A 21 -4.75 44.33 -7.18
C SER A 21 -3.85 43.46 -6.31
N PHE A 22 -4.20 42.20 -6.14
CA PHE A 22 -3.33 41.22 -5.52
C PHE A 22 -2.11 41.13 -6.43
N ALA A 23 -1.03 41.81 -6.05
CA ALA A 23 0.27 41.56 -6.64
C ALA A 23 0.55 40.08 -6.39
N ARG A 24 0.67 39.32 -7.49
CA ARG A 24 1.27 37.98 -7.43
C ARG A 24 2.61 38.11 -6.74
N GLY A 25 3.04 37.11 -5.96
CA GLY A 25 4.41 37.09 -5.45
C GLY A 25 5.34 37.36 -6.64
N ALA A 26 6.09 38.47 -6.59
CA ALA A 26 6.77 38.98 -7.76
C ALA A 26 7.74 37.91 -8.24
N ALA A 27 7.53 37.37 -9.45
CA ALA A 27 8.55 36.53 -10.06
C ALA A 27 9.79 37.39 -10.30
N LEU A 28 10.97 36.78 -10.19
CA LEU A 28 12.22 37.43 -10.57
C LEU A 28 12.08 37.97 -12.00
N THR A 29 12.45 39.24 -12.17
CA THR A 29 12.22 39.96 -13.41
C THR A 29 12.98 39.31 -14.56
N SER A 30 12.41 39.35 -15.76
CA SER A 30 13.01 38.75 -16.94
C SER A 30 14.15 39.60 -17.51
N CYS A 31 15.16 38.94 -18.08
CA CYS A 31 16.26 39.56 -18.80
C CYS A 31 15.83 40.00 -20.22
N ALA A 32 14.87 40.92 -20.36
CA ALA A 32 14.28 41.25 -21.66
C ALA A 32 15.27 41.85 -22.69
N ASN A 33 16.40 42.41 -22.22
CA ASN A 33 17.34 43.17 -23.06
C ASN A 33 18.74 42.52 -23.21
N VAL A 34 18.93 41.29 -22.73
CA VAL A 34 20.24 40.60 -22.79
C VAL A 34 20.25 39.61 -23.95
N ALA A 35 20.78 40.05 -25.10
CA ALA A 35 20.75 39.26 -26.34
C ALA A 35 21.91 38.26 -26.48
N ASN A 36 23.03 38.46 -25.78
CA ASN A 36 24.22 37.61 -25.82
C ASN A 36 24.77 37.41 -24.41
N MET A 37 24.91 36.15 -23.97
CA MET A 37 25.35 35.80 -22.61
C MET A 37 26.85 35.41 -22.52
N ASP A 38 27.59 35.42 -23.64
CA ASP A 38 28.92 34.77 -23.78
C ASP A 38 30.14 35.73 -23.82
N GLU A 39 30.00 37.04 -23.64
CA GLU A 39 31.14 38.00 -23.73
C GLU A 39 31.64 38.47 -22.34
N GLU A 40 32.96 38.67 -22.17
CA GLU A 40 33.57 39.16 -20.92
C GLU A 40 33.58 40.69 -20.81
N CYS A 41 33.19 41.21 -19.64
CA CYS A 41 33.41 42.61 -19.26
C CYS A 41 34.69 42.75 -18.43
N ASP A 42 35.64 43.56 -18.91
CA ASP A 42 36.87 43.86 -18.19
C ASP A 42 36.66 45.14 -17.34
N GLY A 43 36.31 44.99 -16.06
CA GLY A 43 36.09 46.14 -15.16
C GLY A 43 35.76 45.78 -13.71
N ALA A 44 36.43 46.44 -12.76
CA ALA A 44 36.59 46.00 -11.37
C ALA A 44 35.47 46.40 -10.36
N THR A 45 34.32 46.92 -10.81
CA THR A 45 33.22 47.31 -9.89
C THR A 45 31.84 47.00 -10.48
N SER A 46 31.53 45.72 -10.67
CA SER A 46 30.18 45.30 -11.02
C SER A 46 29.33 45.07 -9.76
N THR A 47 28.11 45.62 -9.74
CA THR A 47 27.05 45.13 -8.86
C THR A 47 26.29 44.06 -9.63
N SER A 48 26.45 42.79 -9.22
CA SER A 48 25.74 41.68 -9.83
C SER A 48 24.25 41.73 -9.50
N LYS A 49 23.41 41.62 -10.53
CA LYS A 49 21.96 41.40 -10.42
C LYS A 49 21.61 40.05 -11.02
N TYR A 50 20.40 39.56 -10.79
CA TYR A 50 19.93 38.27 -11.28
C TYR A 50 18.59 38.44 -11.98
N CYS A 51 18.41 37.79 -13.12
CA CYS A 51 17.14 37.82 -13.86
C CYS A 51 16.86 36.46 -14.52
N ILE A 52 15.60 36.22 -14.87
CA ILE A 52 15.17 35.02 -15.61
C ILE A 52 15.27 35.28 -17.10
N HIS A 53 16.03 34.45 -17.81
CA HIS A 53 16.12 34.51 -19.27
C HIS A 53 14.98 33.72 -19.93
N SER A 54 14.81 33.90 -21.25
CA SER A 54 13.73 33.27 -22.04
C SER A 54 13.79 31.74 -22.09
N ASP A 55 14.95 31.15 -21.78
CA ASP A 55 15.15 29.71 -21.61
C ASP A 55 14.69 29.18 -20.23
N GLY A 56 14.17 30.05 -19.37
CA GLY A 56 13.71 29.72 -18.02
C GLY A 56 14.84 29.59 -16.98
N LYS A 57 16.09 29.88 -17.35
CA LYS A 57 17.24 29.83 -16.43
C LYS A 57 17.48 31.20 -15.79
N ILE A 58 18.11 31.19 -14.61
CA ILE A 58 18.50 32.41 -13.89
C ILE A 58 19.96 32.72 -14.20
N TYR A 59 20.24 33.95 -14.59
CA TYR A 59 21.59 34.43 -14.90
C TYR A 59 21.97 35.58 -13.97
N GLU A 60 23.21 35.52 -13.48
CA GLU A 60 23.90 36.64 -12.86
C GLU A 60 24.35 37.60 -13.95
N ILE A 61 23.81 38.81 -13.90
CA ILE A 61 24.07 39.89 -14.81
C ILE A 61 25.00 40.91 -14.16
N GLU A 62 26.14 41.12 -14.79
CA GLU A 62 27.05 42.20 -14.44
C GLU A 62 26.83 43.38 -15.39
N THR A 63 26.58 44.57 -14.83
CA THR A 63 26.48 45.81 -15.59
C THR A 63 27.61 46.76 -15.22
N ASN A 64 28.43 47.14 -16.20
CA ASN A 64 29.42 48.22 -16.09
C ASN A 64 29.10 49.30 -17.14
N GLU A 65 29.45 50.56 -16.85
CA GLU A 65 29.38 51.63 -17.86
C GLU A 65 30.28 51.26 -19.06
N GLY A 66 29.65 51.01 -20.22
CA GLY A 66 30.35 50.82 -21.48
C GLY A 66 30.62 49.38 -21.94
N CYS A 67 30.08 48.36 -21.25
CA CYS A 67 30.21 46.96 -21.66
C CYS A 67 28.86 46.30 -22.00
N ALA A 68 28.89 45.29 -22.89
CA ALA A 68 27.74 44.44 -23.18
C ALA A 68 27.39 43.57 -21.96
N ILE A 69 26.10 43.37 -21.72
CA ILE A 69 25.59 42.67 -20.54
C ILE A 69 26.00 41.19 -20.61
N LYS A 70 26.85 40.72 -19.69
CA LYS A 70 27.19 39.28 -19.54
C LYS A 70 26.20 38.62 -18.60
N GLY A 71 25.84 37.36 -18.88
CA GLY A 71 25.11 36.52 -17.95
C GLY A 71 25.84 35.23 -17.61
N THR A 72 26.18 35.02 -16.33
CA THR A 72 26.63 33.70 -15.86
C THR A 72 25.42 32.96 -15.31
N GLN A 73 25.09 31.79 -15.88
CA GLN A 73 23.99 30.99 -15.36
C GLN A 73 24.27 30.60 -13.90
N ILE A 74 23.29 30.76 -13.01
CA ILE A 74 23.40 30.26 -11.64
C ILE A 74 23.64 28.74 -11.65
N GLN A 75 24.59 28.28 -10.84
CA GLN A 75 24.96 26.88 -10.75
C GLN A 75 24.68 26.31 -9.37
N GLY A 76 24.35 25.02 -9.34
CA GLY A 76 24.23 24.24 -8.12
C GLY A 76 22.82 24.18 -7.55
N ALA A 77 22.53 23.05 -6.90
CA ALA A 77 21.25 22.80 -6.26
C ALA A 77 21.09 23.61 -4.95
N GLY A 78 19.85 23.89 -4.57
CA GLY A 78 19.51 24.55 -3.31
C GLY A 78 18.41 25.58 -3.44
N ILE A 79 18.09 26.26 -2.34
CA ILE A 79 17.11 27.34 -2.30
C ILE A 79 17.83 28.67 -2.53
N LYS A 80 17.29 29.48 -3.43
CA LYS A 80 17.80 30.81 -3.79
C LYS A 80 16.70 31.84 -3.52
N VAL A 81 17.04 32.91 -2.83
CA VAL A 81 16.12 34.02 -2.53
C VAL A 81 16.60 35.26 -3.24
N PHE A 82 15.73 35.94 -3.98
CA PHE A 82 16.06 37.17 -4.68
C PHE A 82 15.18 38.30 -4.20
N ASP A 83 15.77 39.48 -4.03
CA ASP A 83 15.11 40.75 -3.74
C ASP A 83 14.98 41.54 -5.03
N ASP A 84 13.77 41.67 -5.56
CA ASP A 84 13.53 42.31 -6.85
C ASP A 84 12.55 43.48 -6.72
N ASP A 85 13.06 44.69 -6.86
CA ASP A 85 12.26 45.92 -6.79
C ASP A 85 11.25 46.08 -7.94
N GLY A 86 11.26 45.16 -8.92
CA GLY A 86 10.38 45.15 -10.08
C GLY A 86 10.81 46.16 -11.15
N SER A 87 12.02 46.73 -11.06
CA SER A 87 12.47 47.81 -11.95
C SER A 87 12.92 47.35 -13.34
N ASN A 88 12.60 46.12 -13.77
CA ASN A 88 13.13 45.51 -15.00
C ASN A 88 14.66 45.38 -15.08
N ALA A 89 15.36 45.58 -13.96
CA ALA A 89 16.81 45.51 -13.90
C ALA A 89 17.32 44.20 -13.27
N GLY A 90 16.42 43.27 -12.94
CA GLY A 90 16.74 42.06 -12.17
C GLY A 90 16.87 42.34 -10.67
N GLY A 91 16.86 41.27 -9.88
CA GLY A 91 16.93 41.30 -8.42
C GLY A 91 18.33 41.00 -7.87
N PHE A 92 18.51 41.17 -6.57
CA PHE A 92 19.75 40.80 -5.87
C PHE A 92 19.58 39.44 -5.20
N LEU A 93 20.56 38.54 -5.37
CA LEU A 93 20.61 37.31 -4.60
C LEU A 93 20.84 37.67 -3.12
N LYS A 94 19.91 37.24 -2.26
CA LYS A 94 20.05 37.38 -0.81
C LYS A 94 20.78 36.16 -0.29
N THR A 95 21.94 36.43 0.33
CA THR A 95 22.54 35.48 1.27
C THR A 95 21.76 35.54 2.58
N THR A 96 22.05 34.64 3.51
CA THR A 96 21.46 34.60 4.85
C THR A 96 21.67 35.90 5.65
N THR A 97 22.38 36.89 5.10
CA THR A 97 22.66 38.19 5.69
C THR A 97 22.09 39.36 4.89
N GLY A 98 21.33 40.23 5.57
CA GLY A 98 20.88 41.54 5.11
C GLY A 98 19.44 41.58 4.59
N ILE A 99 18.48 41.79 5.47
CA ILE A 99 17.11 42.18 5.08
C ILE A 99 17.13 43.63 4.60
N GLY A 100 16.88 43.80 3.30
CA GLY A 100 16.73 45.11 2.70
C GLY A 100 15.42 45.77 3.14
N THR A 101 15.34 47.09 2.99
CA THR A 101 14.08 47.84 3.20
C THR A 101 13.06 47.63 2.08
N GLN A 102 13.46 46.99 0.97
CA GLN A 102 12.61 46.56 -0.13
C GLN A 102 12.34 45.06 0.06
N VAL A 103 11.07 44.65 0.06
CA VAL A 103 10.67 43.31 0.51
C VAL A 103 9.88 42.61 -0.59
N ASN A 104 10.46 42.58 -1.80
CA ASN A 104 9.90 41.82 -2.92
C ASN A 104 10.72 40.54 -3.10
N TYR A 105 10.72 39.72 -2.05
CA TYR A 105 11.37 38.42 -2.09
C TYR A 105 10.65 37.43 -2.99
N SER A 106 11.43 36.79 -3.84
CA SER A 106 11.06 35.61 -4.62
C SER A 106 11.99 34.46 -4.26
N VAL A 107 11.43 33.25 -4.18
CA VAL A 107 12.20 32.05 -3.82
C VAL A 107 12.15 31.03 -4.94
N TYR A 108 13.32 30.49 -5.26
CA TYR A 108 13.53 29.50 -6.31
C TYR A 108 14.21 28.28 -5.72
N ARG A 109 13.71 27.11 -6.10
CA ARG A 109 14.34 25.82 -5.82
C ARG A 109 15.13 25.40 -7.05
N CYS A 110 16.45 25.35 -6.90
CA CYS A 110 17.36 24.92 -7.95
C CYS A 110 17.75 23.45 -7.78
N THR A 111 17.78 22.70 -8.88
CA THR A 111 18.22 21.29 -8.95
C THR A 111 19.27 21.11 -10.04
N GLY A 112 20.10 20.07 -9.93
CA GLY A 112 21.21 19.82 -10.86
C GLY A 112 22.51 20.56 -10.49
N THR A 113 23.53 20.39 -11.35
CA THR A 113 24.87 20.97 -11.18
C THR A 113 25.39 21.54 -12.49
N GLY A 114 26.19 22.60 -12.43
CA GLY A 114 26.77 23.24 -13.62
C GLY A 114 25.69 23.76 -14.58
N ALA A 115 25.91 23.60 -15.89
CA ALA A 115 24.99 24.06 -16.94
C ALA A 115 23.61 23.35 -16.94
N ALA A 116 23.51 22.19 -16.28
CA ALA A 116 22.26 21.45 -16.13
C ALA A 116 21.39 21.96 -14.97
N THR A 117 21.84 23.01 -14.26
CA THR A 117 21.06 23.59 -13.16
C THR A 117 19.73 24.16 -13.68
N THR A 118 18.61 23.73 -13.10
CA THR A 118 17.27 24.26 -13.37
C THR A 118 16.70 24.84 -12.08
N CYS A 119 16.02 25.98 -12.17
CA CYS A 119 15.43 26.64 -11.01
C CYS A 119 13.94 26.88 -11.25
N GLU A 120 13.12 26.44 -10.30
CA GLU A 120 11.67 26.63 -10.35
C GLU A 120 11.24 27.53 -9.20
N GLN A 121 10.33 28.47 -9.49
CA GLN A 121 9.77 29.32 -8.45
C GLN A 121 8.97 28.46 -7.48
N THR A 122 9.20 28.67 -6.18
CA THR A 122 8.50 27.98 -5.09
C THR A 122 7.98 28.99 -4.08
N TYR A 123 7.36 28.51 -3.00
CA TYR A 123 6.71 29.29 -1.96
C TYR A 123 6.92 28.60 -0.61
N GLY A 124 6.88 29.34 0.49
CA GLY A 124 7.05 28.79 1.82
C GLY A 124 7.69 29.78 2.79
N TYR A 125 8.55 29.26 3.66
CA TYR A 125 9.24 30.01 4.70
C TYR A 125 10.74 30.00 4.47
N VAL A 126 11.37 31.15 4.62
CA VAL A 126 12.82 31.29 4.50
C VAL A 126 13.35 32.13 5.64
N GLN A 127 14.42 31.68 6.27
CA GLN A 127 15.10 32.42 7.32
C GLN A 127 16.21 33.27 6.70
N LEU A 128 16.14 34.58 6.93
CA LEU A 128 17.12 35.57 6.54
C LEU A 128 17.53 36.32 7.82
N ASP A 129 18.79 36.18 8.22
CA ASP A 129 19.29 36.60 9.53
C ASP A 129 18.44 36.07 10.70
N GLU A 130 18.01 37.00 11.56
CA GLU A 130 17.17 36.80 12.72
C GLU A 130 15.68 36.83 12.38
N ASN A 131 15.31 36.89 11.10
CA ASN A 131 13.90 36.96 10.69
C ASN A 131 13.50 35.77 9.82
N VAL A 132 12.22 35.45 9.90
CA VAL A 132 11.57 34.46 9.03
C VAL A 132 10.62 35.18 8.11
N CYS A 133 10.84 35.02 6.82
CA CYS A 133 10.04 35.56 5.75
C CYS A 133 9.06 34.51 5.24
N THR A 134 7.79 34.89 5.18
CA THR A 134 6.70 34.14 4.56
C THR A 134 6.58 34.60 3.11
N ILE A 135 6.88 33.71 2.16
CA ILE A 135 6.82 33.97 0.72
C ILE A 135 5.70 33.12 0.13
N GLY A 136 4.50 33.70 0.04
CA GLY A 136 3.33 33.04 -0.53
C GLY A 136 3.24 33.18 -2.05
N LYS A 137 2.37 32.36 -2.66
CA LYS A 137 2.04 32.46 -4.09
C LYS A 137 1.39 33.80 -4.47
N GLU A 138 0.62 34.35 -3.56
CA GLU A 138 -0.06 35.63 -3.70
C GLU A 138 0.29 36.54 -2.52
N GLY A 139 0.52 37.82 -2.79
CA GLY A 139 0.83 38.82 -1.77
C GLY A 139 2.31 39.19 -1.69
N SER A 140 2.56 40.29 -0.97
CA SER A 140 3.91 40.73 -0.64
C SER A 140 4.49 39.85 0.46
N PRO A 141 5.77 39.46 0.36
CA PRO A 141 6.46 38.76 1.43
C PRO A 141 6.34 39.49 2.77
N ALA A 142 6.14 38.72 3.83
CA ALA A 142 6.03 39.23 5.19
C ALA A 142 7.15 38.62 6.04
N CYS A 143 8.01 39.46 6.58
CA CYS A 143 9.10 39.02 7.45
C CYS A 143 8.82 39.43 8.90
N VAL A 144 9.06 38.51 9.82
CA VAL A 144 8.94 38.74 11.26
C VAL A 144 10.20 38.25 11.96
N ALA A 145 10.57 38.89 13.07
CA ALA A 145 11.67 38.40 13.89
C ALA A 145 11.39 36.94 14.33
N ALA A 146 12.39 36.06 14.24
CA ALA A 146 12.27 34.67 14.67
C ALA A 146 11.75 34.55 16.12
N THR A 147 12.14 35.51 16.97
CA THR A 147 11.73 35.61 18.38
C THR A 147 10.25 35.98 18.58
N SER A 148 9.55 36.49 17.56
CA SER A 148 8.13 36.86 17.66
C SER A 148 7.17 35.77 17.20
N ILE A 149 7.68 34.63 16.74
CA ILE A 149 6.89 33.45 16.36
C ILE A 149 6.32 32.79 17.62
N VAL A 150 5.03 32.43 17.58
CA VAL A 150 4.26 31.90 18.73
C VAL A 150 4.93 30.68 19.37
N ALA A 151 5.00 30.69 20.71
CA ALA A 151 5.77 29.75 21.53
C ALA A 151 5.26 28.30 21.56
N ALA A 152 4.01 28.02 21.14
CA ALA A 152 3.42 26.70 21.20
C ALA A 152 2.75 26.32 19.87
N CYS A 153 2.87 25.05 19.46
CA CYS A 153 2.20 24.50 18.29
C CYS A 153 0.80 23.93 18.65
N ASP A 154 0.03 24.67 19.45
CA ASP A 154 -1.19 24.23 20.12
C ASP A 154 -2.50 24.50 19.33
N GLY A 155 -2.45 25.31 18.26
CA GLY A 155 -3.60 25.61 17.39
C GLY A 155 -3.86 24.61 16.24
N ALA A 156 -5.00 24.71 15.54
CA ALA A 156 -5.38 23.79 14.46
C ALA A 156 -4.74 24.09 13.09
N ASP A 157 -3.92 25.15 12.99
CA ASP A 157 -3.52 25.74 11.71
C ASP A 157 -2.31 25.03 11.09
N ILE A 158 -2.59 23.99 10.30
CA ILE A 158 -1.60 23.26 9.48
C ILE A 158 -0.87 24.23 8.53
N GLY A 159 0.45 24.09 8.44
CA GLY A 159 1.32 24.93 7.64
C GLY A 159 1.82 26.19 8.35
N SER A 160 1.38 26.48 9.58
CA SER A 160 1.82 27.67 10.33
C SER A 160 3.16 27.46 11.03
N LEU A 161 3.86 28.58 11.31
CA LEU A 161 5.09 28.61 12.09
C LEU A 161 4.83 28.59 13.60
N CYS A 162 5.64 27.86 14.34
CA CYS A 162 5.69 27.87 15.81
C CYS A 162 7.14 27.76 16.32
N SER A 163 7.41 28.12 17.58
CA SER A 163 8.78 28.25 18.14
C SER A 163 9.10 27.32 19.33
N ASP A 164 8.29 26.28 19.58
CA ASP A 164 8.41 25.36 20.72
C ASP A 164 9.64 24.42 20.63
N SER A 165 10.85 24.95 20.85
CA SER A 165 12.22 24.37 20.65
C SER A 165 12.90 24.60 19.29
N GLY A 166 12.60 25.72 18.64
CA GLY A 166 13.13 26.09 17.33
C GLY A 166 12.00 26.45 16.37
N ILE A 167 12.31 27.09 15.25
CA ILE A 167 11.27 27.52 14.29
C ILE A 167 10.79 26.30 13.52
N LYS A 168 9.50 25.99 13.61
CA LYS A 168 8.91 24.78 13.01
C LYS A 168 7.69 25.09 12.18
N VAL A 169 7.45 24.29 11.14
CA VAL A 169 6.17 24.23 10.42
C VAL A 169 5.33 23.07 10.95
N LYS A 170 4.06 23.33 11.24
CA LYS A 170 3.10 22.30 11.68
C LYS A 170 2.57 21.48 10.49
N LEU A 171 2.72 20.16 10.54
CA LEU A 171 2.38 19.27 9.42
C LEU A 171 0.96 18.69 9.49
N THR A 172 0.42 18.50 10.70
CA THR A 172 -0.91 17.89 10.93
C THR A 172 -1.75 18.70 11.93
N ALA A 173 -3.06 18.42 11.98
CA ALA A 173 -3.97 19.08 12.93
C ALA A 173 -3.72 18.62 14.38
N THR A 174 -3.18 17.41 14.55
CA THR A 174 -2.64 16.93 15.82
C THR A 174 -1.32 17.64 16.12
N PRO A 175 -1.07 18.11 17.36
CA PRO A 175 0.15 18.86 17.71
C PRO A 175 1.45 18.05 17.59
N ASP A 176 1.37 16.75 17.34
CA ASP A 176 2.49 15.81 17.48
C ASP A 176 3.43 15.74 16.27
N LEU A 177 3.12 16.39 15.14
CA LEU A 177 3.97 16.38 13.94
C LEU A 177 4.33 17.80 13.49
N THR A 178 5.55 18.21 13.83
CA THR A 178 6.15 19.51 13.48
C THR A 178 7.55 19.29 12.91
N LYS A 179 8.02 20.15 12.00
CA LYS A 179 9.39 20.08 11.47
C LYS A 179 10.13 21.41 11.56
N LYS A 180 11.37 21.36 12.05
CA LYS A 180 12.29 22.49 12.21
C LYS A 180 12.79 23.05 10.86
N ILE A 181 12.89 24.37 10.78
CA ILE A 181 13.48 25.15 9.67
C ILE A 181 15.02 25.15 9.75
N ASP A 182 15.57 25.00 10.96
CA ASP A 182 16.99 25.13 11.30
C ASP A 182 17.65 23.77 11.59
N ASP A 183 17.12 22.67 11.06
CA ASP A 183 17.75 21.37 11.25
C ASP A 183 19.01 21.31 10.37
N ASP A 184 20.20 21.25 10.99
CA ASP A 184 21.55 21.12 10.37
C ASP A 184 21.74 19.78 9.58
N GLY A 185 20.65 19.16 9.17
CA GLY A 185 20.60 17.84 8.55
C GLY A 185 20.51 17.88 7.03
N ALA A 186 20.61 16.68 6.44
CA ALA A 186 20.36 16.45 5.03
C ALA A 186 18.99 17.00 4.59
N VAL A 187 18.85 17.34 3.31
CA VAL A 187 17.57 17.72 2.69
C VAL A 187 16.52 16.65 3.00
N VAL A 188 15.39 17.03 3.60
CA VAL A 188 14.30 16.09 3.89
C VAL A 188 12.98 16.60 3.34
N ASN A 189 12.19 15.71 2.76
CA ASN A 189 10.88 15.99 2.22
C ASN A 189 9.79 15.53 3.19
N TYR A 190 8.76 16.34 3.38
CA TYR A 190 7.63 16.07 4.26
C TYR A 190 6.33 16.18 3.51
N MET A 191 5.42 15.27 3.80
CA MET A 191 4.04 15.39 3.36
C MET A 191 3.23 16.22 4.35
N MET A 192 2.43 17.15 3.83
CA MET A 192 1.55 18.01 4.60
C MET A 192 0.17 18.03 3.97
N LYS A 193 -0.89 18.03 4.80
CA LYS A 193 -2.25 18.22 4.31
C LYS A 193 -2.40 19.63 3.74
N ASN A 194 -2.87 19.75 2.50
CA ASN A 194 -3.12 21.05 1.89
C ASN A 194 -4.41 21.65 2.48
N VAL A 195 -4.28 22.62 3.38
CA VAL A 195 -5.45 23.30 3.97
C VAL A 195 -5.73 24.63 3.29
N ALA A 196 -6.94 25.17 3.46
CA ALA A 196 -7.24 26.49 2.94
C ALA A 196 -6.27 27.54 3.49
N SER A 197 -5.85 28.47 2.65
CA SER A 197 -4.99 29.61 3.01
C SER A 197 -3.59 29.27 3.54
N ASN A 198 -3.08 28.05 3.32
CA ASN A 198 -1.67 27.79 3.63
C ASN A 198 -0.74 28.54 2.66
N VAL A 199 0.44 28.92 3.15
CA VAL A 199 1.41 29.74 2.40
C VAL A 199 1.87 29.08 1.10
N PHE A 200 1.97 27.75 1.07
CA PHE A 200 2.62 27.00 0.01
C PHE A 200 1.79 26.98 -1.27
N THR A 201 0.46 26.92 -1.15
CA THR A 201 -0.43 26.82 -2.32
C THR A 201 -1.46 27.93 -2.43
N ASN A 202 -1.71 28.68 -1.35
CA ASN A 202 -2.84 29.61 -1.21
C ASN A 202 -4.20 28.95 -1.60
N ALA A 203 -4.40 27.69 -1.21
CA ALA A 203 -5.61 26.96 -1.57
C ALA A 203 -6.87 27.68 -1.03
N VAL A 204 -7.89 27.88 -1.86
CA VAL A 204 -9.17 28.48 -1.45
C VAL A 204 -10.12 27.39 -0.93
N SER A 205 -10.71 27.59 0.26
CA SER A 205 -11.60 26.64 0.93
C SER A 205 -12.60 25.95 -0.03
N ALA A 206 -12.76 24.64 0.14
CA ALA A 206 -13.46 23.74 -0.78
C ALA A 206 -14.91 24.19 -1.11
N GLY A 207 -15.14 24.67 -2.34
CA GLY A 207 -16.35 24.30 -3.08
C GLY A 207 -16.30 22.81 -3.43
N GLU A 208 -17.46 22.15 -3.51
CA GLU A 208 -17.60 20.69 -3.57
C GLU A 208 -16.96 19.99 -4.79
N ASP A 209 -16.46 20.74 -5.77
CA ASP A 209 -15.89 20.18 -7.00
C ASP A 209 -14.44 19.68 -6.81
N ASN A 210 -14.20 18.45 -7.27
CA ASN A 210 -12.93 17.71 -7.24
C ASN A 210 -11.76 18.34 -8.03
N VAL A 211 -11.89 19.61 -8.44
CA VAL A 211 -10.84 20.39 -9.11
C VAL A 211 -10.09 21.30 -8.12
N ASN A 212 -10.55 21.36 -6.85
CA ASN A 212 -9.97 22.26 -5.86
C ASN A 212 -8.73 21.64 -5.15
N PRO A 213 -7.54 22.29 -5.17
CA PRO A 213 -6.30 21.77 -4.56
C PRO A 213 -6.39 21.44 -3.05
N VAL A 214 -7.41 21.90 -2.32
CA VAL A 214 -7.59 21.69 -0.85
C VAL A 214 -7.74 20.22 -0.45
N LYS A 215 -8.02 19.29 -1.37
CA LYS A 215 -8.19 17.86 -1.02
C LYS A 215 -6.92 17.02 -1.16
N LYS A 216 -5.85 17.52 -1.78
CA LYS A 216 -4.61 16.76 -2.00
C LYS A 216 -3.60 17.06 -0.91
N ASN A 217 -2.75 16.10 -0.55
CA ASN A 217 -1.55 16.43 0.22
C ASN A 217 -0.54 17.18 -0.67
N ILE A 218 0.32 17.99 -0.06
CA ILE A 218 1.48 18.61 -0.72
C ILE A 218 2.77 18.10 -0.10
N ILE A 219 3.87 18.20 -0.85
CA ILE A 219 5.20 17.93 -0.33
C ILE A 219 5.93 19.23 -0.12
N ILE A 220 6.52 19.38 1.06
CA ILE A 220 7.43 20.47 1.39
C ILE A 220 8.83 19.91 1.56
N GLU A 221 9.83 20.64 1.07
CA GLU A 221 11.24 20.33 1.24
C GLU A 221 11.77 21.21 2.38
N ALA A 222 12.31 20.58 3.42
CA ALA A 222 13.00 21.26 4.51
C ALA A 222 14.51 21.14 4.33
N ARG A 223 15.20 22.26 4.46
CA ARG A 223 16.66 22.39 4.46
C ARG A 223 17.06 23.44 5.48
N GLU A 224 18.36 23.54 5.70
CA GLU A 224 18.95 24.67 6.42
C GLU A 224 18.38 26.01 5.91
N ASN A 225 17.77 26.77 6.82
CA ASN A 225 17.19 28.10 6.60
C ASN A 225 15.96 28.16 5.66
N ALA A 226 15.35 27.04 5.26
CA ALA A 226 14.20 27.08 4.35
C ALA A 226 13.25 25.88 4.49
N ILE A 227 11.94 26.14 4.42
CA ILE A 227 10.91 25.14 4.14
C ILE A 227 10.07 25.63 2.97
N VAL A 228 10.14 24.94 1.83
CA VAL A 228 9.51 25.37 0.59
C VAL A 228 8.61 24.30 -0.01
N LEU A 229 7.69 24.69 -0.88
CA LEU A 229 6.88 23.75 -1.65
C LEU A 229 7.78 22.97 -2.63
N LEU A 230 7.81 21.66 -2.49
CA LEU A 230 8.46 20.79 -3.47
C LEU A 230 7.52 20.51 -4.64
N SER A 231 6.28 20.10 -4.34
CA SER A 231 5.29 19.73 -5.35
C SER A 231 3.88 19.74 -4.76
N ASN A 232 2.92 20.07 -5.60
CA ASN A 232 1.47 20.02 -5.32
C ASN A 232 0.69 19.24 -6.38
N SER A 233 1.39 18.51 -7.25
CA SER A 233 0.87 18.06 -8.54
C SER A 233 0.78 16.54 -8.72
N TYR A 234 1.19 15.73 -7.73
CA TYR A 234 1.30 14.28 -7.90
C TYR A 234 0.61 13.47 -6.79
N ASP A 235 0.42 12.18 -7.07
CA ASP A 235 0.15 11.15 -6.08
C ASP A 235 1.49 10.63 -5.54
N TYR A 236 1.58 10.36 -4.23
CA TYR A 236 2.84 10.08 -3.52
C TYR A 236 2.82 8.70 -2.84
N CYS A 237 3.99 8.08 -2.71
CA CYS A 237 4.16 6.84 -1.94
C CYS A 237 4.91 7.13 -0.65
N GLU A 238 4.36 6.65 0.47
CA GLU A 238 5.00 6.65 1.78
C GLU A 238 5.61 5.27 2.02
N GLY A 239 6.93 5.21 2.28
CA GLY A 239 7.62 3.99 2.66
C GLY A 239 7.31 3.58 4.10
N ASP A 240 7.69 2.35 4.47
CA ASP A 240 7.46 1.81 5.83
C ASP A 240 8.20 2.61 6.92
N ASP A 241 9.19 3.43 6.54
CA ASP A 241 9.99 4.32 7.39
C ASP A 241 9.47 5.77 7.43
N GLY A 242 8.34 6.06 6.78
CA GLY A 242 7.76 7.41 6.69
C GLY A 242 8.45 8.32 5.67
N VAL A 243 9.42 7.82 4.89
CA VAL A 243 10.06 8.58 3.81
C VAL A 243 9.13 8.64 2.61
N VAL A 244 8.93 9.84 2.07
CA VAL A 244 8.02 10.09 0.93
C VAL A 244 8.83 10.27 -0.35
N VAL A 245 8.57 9.42 -1.35
CA VAL A 245 9.29 9.44 -2.64
C VAL A 245 8.45 10.13 -3.72
N PRO A 246 8.99 11.13 -4.44
CA PRO A 246 8.27 11.79 -5.52
C PRO A 246 8.12 10.86 -6.74
N THR A 247 6.90 10.37 -6.95
CA THR A 247 6.41 9.61 -8.10
C THR A 247 6.98 8.19 -8.34
N PHE A 248 6.07 7.32 -8.77
CA PHE A 248 6.30 5.96 -9.26
C PHE A 248 7.40 5.86 -10.34
N LYS A 249 7.63 6.94 -11.10
CA LYS A 249 8.57 6.95 -12.24
C LYS A 249 10.02 6.83 -11.79
N ASP A 250 10.44 7.52 -10.72
CA ASP A 250 11.83 7.47 -10.26
C ASP A 250 12.11 6.21 -9.43
N PHE A 251 11.08 5.67 -8.77
CA PHE A 251 11.15 4.37 -8.08
C PHE A 251 11.24 3.20 -9.07
N CYS A 252 10.50 3.24 -10.18
CA CYS A 252 10.52 2.19 -11.21
C CYS A 252 11.59 2.37 -12.28
N ALA A 253 12.21 3.55 -12.42
CA ALA A 253 13.31 3.76 -13.37
C ALA A 253 14.61 3.05 -12.96
N ASN A 254 14.78 2.71 -11.67
CA ASN A 254 16.00 2.11 -11.15
C ASN A 254 15.83 0.66 -10.65
N ALA A 255 14.61 0.12 -10.64
CA ALA A 255 14.33 -1.23 -10.18
C ALA A 255 14.15 -2.17 -11.39
N ASN A 256 15.12 -3.05 -11.63
CA ASN A 256 15.01 -4.18 -12.56
C ASN A 256 14.14 -5.32 -12.00
N ASP A 257 13.18 -5.03 -11.11
CA ASP A 257 12.59 -6.03 -10.22
C ASP A 257 11.07 -5.89 -10.12
N ASP A 258 10.40 -7.03 -9.96
CA ASP A 258 8.94 -7.23 -9.80
C ASP A 258 8.27 -6.39 -8.68
N GLN A 259 9.04 -5.58 -7.95
CA GLN A 259 8.61 -4.67 -6.89
C GLN A 259 7.73 -3.51 -7.38
N CYS A 260 7.75 -3.19 -8.68
CA CYS A 260 6.86 -2.19 -9.28
C CYS A 260 5.44 -2.70 -9.59
N GLN A 261 5.14 -3.99 -9.36
CA GLN A 261 3.79 -4.54 -9.59
C GLN A 261 2.87 -4.49 -8.36
N LYS A 262 3.31 -3.93 -7.22
CA LYS A 262 2.47 -3.81 -6.02
C LYS A 262 1.35 -2.79 -6.24
N ILE A 263 0.10 -3.24 -6.15
CA ILE A 263 -1.11 -2.41 -6.30
C ILE A 263 -1.17 -1.38 -5.16
N LEU A 264 -1.36 -0.12 -5.54
CA LEU A 264 -1.49 1.02 -4.63
C LEU A 264 -2.95 1.44 -4.54
N GLU A 265 -3.53 1.46 -3.33
CA GLU A 265 -4.75 2.22 -3.08
C GLU A 265 -4.37 3.68 -2.79
N CYS A 266 -4.71 4.56 -3.73
CA CYS A 266 -4.44 5.98 -3.61
C CYS A 266 -5.69 6.70 -3.12
N THR A 267 -5.66 7.24 -1.89
CA THR A 267 -6.71 8.09 -1.34
C THR A 267 -6.15 9.49 -1.09
N ASN A 268 -6.79 10.53 -1.62
CA ASN A 268 -6.37 11.93 -1.47
C ASN A 268 -4.92 12.24 -1.93
N GLY A 269 -4.43 11.52 -2.94
CA GLY A 269 -3.06 11.65 -3.45
C GLY A 269 -1.99 10.98 -2.59
N LEU A 270 -2.39 10.19 -1.59
CA LEU A 270 -1.50 9.31 -0.83
C LEU A 270 -1.77 7.86 -1.23
N CYS A 271 -0.76 7.23 -1.80
CA CYS A 271 -0.74 5.82 -2.14
C CYS A 271 -0.03 5.07 -1.02
N LYS A 272 -0.77 4.25 -0.27
CA LYS A 272 -0.18 3.42 0.79
C LYS A 272 0.18 2.06 0.19
N ARG A 273 1.37 1.56 0.55
CA ARG A 273 1.75 0.19 0.27
C ARG A 273 0.96 -0.70 1.24
N ASN A 274 -0.16 -1.27 0.79
CA ASN A 274 -0.82 -2.28 1.60
C ASN A 274 0.12 -3.49 1.71
N GLU A 275 0.38 -3.93 2.94
CA GLU A 275 0.82 -5.29 3.17
C GLU A 275 -0.20 -6.24 2.54
N VAL A 276 0.31 -7.23 1.82
CA VAL A 276 -0.46 -8.09 0.91
C VAL A 276 -1.56 -8.81 1.68
N THR A 277 -2.78 -8.31 1.63
CA THR A 277 -3.98 -9.15 1.72
C THR A 277 -4.37 -9.52 0.31
N CYS A 278 -4.34 -10.80 -0.06
CA CYS A 278 -4.76 -11.24 -1.39
C CYS A 278 -6.22 -10.82 -1.65
N THR A 279 -6.42 -9.80 -2.48
CA THR A 279 -7.75 -9.35 -2.92
C THR A 279 -8.05 -9.99 -4.26
N ILE A 280 -8.95 -10.98 -4.27
CA ILE A 280 -9.49 -11.51 -5.53
C ILE A 280 -10.35 -10.42 -6.16
N ILE A 281 -9.86 -9.83 -7.25
CA ILE A 281 -10.62 -8.86 -8.04
C ILE A 281 -11.70 -9.63 -8.82
N ALA A 282 -12.92 -9.10 -8.86
CA ALA A 282 -14.04 -9.69 -9.60
C ALA A 282 -13.65 -10.01 -11.07
N LEU A 283 -14.23 -11.11 -11.59
CA LEU A 283 -13.90 -11.80 -12.85
C LEU A 283 -13.30 -10.93 -13.97
N GLY A 284 -12.12 -11.37 -14.46
CA GLY A 284 -11.43 -10.87 -15.66
C GLY A 284 -10.20 -9.99 -15.37
N GLY A 285 -10.00 -9.59 -14.12
CA GLY A 285 -8.77 -8.95 -13.67
C GLY A 285 -7.72 -9.98 -13.25
N SER A 286 -6.45 -9.64 -13.47
CA SER A 286 -5.33 -10.32 -12.81
C SER A 286 -5.47 -10.14 -11.29
N ALA A 287 -5.50 -11.23 -10.53
CA ALA A 287 -5.17 -11.21 -9.11
C ALA A 287 -3.77 -10.60 -8.92
N SER A 288 -3.52 -10.08 -7.71
CA SER A 288 -2.20 -9.58 -7.34
C SER A 288 -1.12 -10.64 -7.64
N PRO A 289 0.04 -10.25 -8.20
CA PRO A 289 1.18 -11.15 -8.35
C PRO A 289 1.49 -11.83 -7.02
N GLY A 290 1.56 -13.16 -7.01
CA GLY A 290 1.82 -13.96 -5.80
C GLY A 290 0.61 -14.73 -5.23
N CYS A 291 -0.62 -14.48 -5.69
CA CYS A 291 -1.78 -15.26 -5.25
C CYS A 291 -1.86 -16.61 -6.00
N ASN A 292 -1.17 -17.64 -5.50
CA ASN A 292 -1.22 -19.01 -6.00
C ASN A 292 -1.94 -19.94 -5.01
N GLY A 293 -2.83 -20.80 -5.51
CA GLY A 293 -3.56 -21.80 -4.71
C GLY A 293 -5.07 -21.58 -4.66
N PHE A 294 -5.74 -22.23 -3.70
CA PHE A 294 -7.20 -22.23 -3.61
C PHE A 294 -7.74 -21.16 -2.67
N TYR A 295 -8.85 -20.55 -3.08
CA TYR A 295 -9.56 -19.50 -2.33
C TYR A 295 -11.08 -19.65 -2.45
N ILE A 296 -11.83 -18.90 -1.63
CA ILE A 296 -13.30 -18.89 -1.66
C ILE A 296 -13.80 -17.47 -1.95
N GLY A 297 -14.66 -17.32 -2.96
CA GLY A 297 -15.38 -16.06 -3.26
C GLY A 297 -16.87 -16.16 -2.96
N THR A 298 -17.54 -15.05 -2.66
CA THR A 298 -18.99 -15.06 -2.31
C THR A 298 -19.93 -15.48 -3.45
N SER A 299 -19.48 -15.55 -4.70
CA SER A 299 -20.30 -16.03 -5.82
C SER A 299 -19.48 -16.62 -6.98
N ALA A 300 -20.14 -17.41 -7.83
CA ALA A 300 -19.53 -18.00 -9.03
C ALA A 300 -19.17 -16.96 -10.11
N SER A 301 -19.76 -15.76 -10.07
CA SER A 301 -19.39 -14.62 -10.91
C SER A 301 -18.26 -13.75 -10.32
N GLY A 302 -17.61 -14.21 -9.24
CA GLY A 302 -16.66 -13.42 -8.45
C GLY A 302 -17.32 -12.74 -7.24
N GLY A 303 -16.52 -12.14 -6.36
CA GLY A 303 -17.02 -11.51 -5.13
C GLY A 303 -15.93 -11.29 -4.10
N ALA A 304 -16.31 -10.84 -2.91
CA ALA A 304 -15.37 -10.66 -1.81
C ALA A 304 -14.77 -12.01 -1.38
N LEU A 305 -13.53 -11.99 -0.88
CA LEU A 305 -12.90 -13.16 -0.29
C LEU A 305 -13.69 -13.59 0.94
N VAL A 306 -13.98 -14.88 1.05
CA VAL A 306 -14.63 -15.44 2.24
C VAL A 306 -13.55 -15.86 3.22
N THR A 307 -13.24 -14.99 4.18
CA THR A 307 -12.24 -15.25 5.25
C THR A 307 -12.83 -15.84 6.52
N ASN A 308 -14.15 -15.78 6.69
CA ASN A 308 -14.83 -16.27 7.91
C ASN A 308 -15.50 -17.63 7.69
N THR A 309 -15.58 -18.41 8.75
CA THR A 309 -16.17 -19.76 8.77
C THR A 309 -17.70 -19.78 8.63
N ALA A 310 -18.38 -18.64 8.83
CA ALA A 310 -19.83 -18.54 8.80
C ALA A 310 -20.41 -18.51 7.37
N THR A 311 -19.65 -17.95 6.42
CA THR A 311 -20.13 -17.65 5.06
C THR A 311 -19.76 -18.77 4.09
N ALA A 312 -20.72 -19.24 3.29
CA ALA A 312 -20.45 -20.15 2.17
C ALA A 312 -20.08 -19.36 0.91
N GLY A 313 -19.24 -19.95 0.07
CA GLY A 313 -18.88 -19.39 -1.23
C GLY A 313 -18.50 -20.43 -2.26
N THR A 314 -17.98 -19.93 -3.37
CA THR A 314 -17.53 -20.69 -4.54
C THR A 314 -16.01 -20.86 -4.50
N LEU A 315 -15.53 -22.06 -4.83
CA LEU A 315 -14.10 -22.37 -4.89
C LEU A 315 -13.45 -21.78 -6.15
N PHE A 316 -12.33 -21.10 -5.97
CA PHE A 316 -11.47 -20.59 -7.03
C PHE A 316 -10.10 -21.24 -6.95
N ASP A 317 -9.51 -21.48 -8.12
CA ASP A 317 -8.12 -21.90 -8.30
C ASP A 317 -7.37 -20.74 -8.94
N CYS A 318 -6.37 -20.23 -8.22
CA CYS A 318 -5.55 -19.09 -8.63
C CYS A 318 -4.16 -19.58 -9.02
N THR A 319 -3.75 -19.31 -10.26
CA THR A 319 -2.41 -19.63 -10.78
C THR A 319 -1.87 -18.42 -11.53
N ASP A 320 -0.63 -18.04 -11.24
CA ASP A 320 0.08 -16.92 -11.87
C ASP A 320 -0.73 -15.61 -11.83
N GLY A 321 -1.37 -15.35 -10.69
CA GLY A 321 -2.22 -14.17 -10.52
C GLY A 321 -3.49 -14.21 -11.38
N THR A 322 -3.96 -15.36 -11.84
CA THR A 322 -5.27 -15.51 -12.49
C THR A 322 -6.13 -16.49 -11.70
N CYS A 323 -7.29 -16.03 -11.24
CA CYS A 323 -8.24 -16.86 -10.48
C CYS A 323 -9.43 -17.27 -11.36
N VAL A 324 -9.67 -18.57 -11.45
CA VAL A 324 -10.82 -19.13 -12.17
C VAL A 324 -11.67 -19.98 -11.25
N VAL A 325 -12.99 -20.02 -11.49
CA VAL A 325 -13.88 -20.95 -10.78
C VAL A 325 -13.38 -22.37 -11.01
N TYR A 326 -13.19 -23.14 -9.93
CA TYR A 326 -12.65 -24.48 -10.04
C TYR A 326 -13.69 -25.46 -10.63
N THR A 327 -13.57 -25.73 -11.92
CA THR A 327 -14.53 -26.56 -12.68
C THR A 327 -14.30 -28.06 -12.51
N SER A 328 -13.09 -28.48 -12.14
CA SER A 328 -12.74 -29.89 -11.85
C SER A 328 -13.07 -30.28 -10.40
N PHE A 329 -14.18 -29.74 -9.90
CA PHE A 329 -14.59 -29.82 -8.50
C PHE A 329 -14.74 -31.26 -7.99
N LYS A 330 -14.21 -31.49 -6.79
CA LYS A 330 -14.47 -32.69 -5.97
C LYS A 330 -14.84 -32.25 -4.55
N VAL A 331 -15.74 -32.98 -3.90
CA VAL A 331 -16.05 -32.78 -2.48
C VAL A 331 -14.78 -33.01 -1.66
N GLY A 332 -14.49 -32.19 -0.65
CA GLY A 332 -13.30 -32.39 0.19
C GLY A 332 -12.72 -31.12 0.81
N TYR A 333 -11.46 -31.23 1.20
CA TYR A 333 -10.65 -30.19 1.82
C TYR A 333 -9.55 -29.72 0.88
N TYR A 334 -9.45 -28.41 0.72
CA TYR A 334 -8.43 -27.75 -0.08
C TYR A 334 -7.59 -26.86 0.85
N LYS A 335 -6.26 -26.84 0.68
CA LYS A 335 -5.44 -25.89 1.45
C LYS A 335 -5.88 -24.47 1.14
N TYR A 336 -6.16 -23.69 2.19
CA TYR A 336 -6.47 -22.28 2.01
C TYR A 336 -5.16 -21.53 1.73
N ALA A 337 -5.02 -21.01 0.51
CA ALA A 337 -3.91 -20.15 0.17
C ALA A 337 -3.86 -18.91 1.10
N ASP A 338 -2.65 -18.52 1.48
CA ASP A 338 -2.34 -17.41 2.39
C ASP A 338 -2.97 -17.48 3.80
N ASN A 339 -3.52 -18.63 4.20
CA ASN A 339 -3.96 -18.86 5.57
C ASN A 339 -3.54 -20.25 6.07
N ALA A 340 -2.38 -20.31 6.72
CA ALA A 340 -1.80 -21.54 7.25
C ALA A 340 -2.63 -22.18 8.38
N GLU A 341 -3.55 -21.43 9.00
CA GLU A 341 -4.39 -21.91 10.11
C GLU A 341 -5.74 -22.47 9.64
N GLN A 342 -6.01 -22.46 8.32
CA GLN A 342 -7.29 -22.83 7.77
C GLN A 342 -7.21 -23.76 6.55
N TYR A 343 -8.25 -24.58 6.40
CA TYR A 343 -8.56 -25.29 5.16
C TYR A 343 -9.89 -24.80 4.59
N ILE A 344 -10.12 -25.06 3.31
CA ILE A 344 -11.38 -24.82 2.62
C ILE A 344 -12.16 -26.13 2.55
N LYS A 345 -13.27 -26.20 3.27
CA LYS A 345 -14.20 -27.33 3.28
C LYS A 345 -15.28 -27.15 2.22
N CYS A 346 -15.34 -28.03 1.23
CA CYS A 346 -16.29 -27.94 0.13
C CYS A 346 -17.21 -29.16 0.04
N SER A 347 -18.52 -28.96 0.17
CA SER A 347 -19.55 -29.99 -0.07
C SER A 347 -20.19 -29.91 -1.46
N ALA A 348 -20.11 -28.75 -2.11
CA ALA A 348 -20.49 -28.53 -3.51
C ALA A 348 -19.74 -27.30 -4.06
N VAL A 349 -19.75 -27.09 -5.38
CA VAL A 349 -19.04 -25.99 -6.07
C VAL A 349 -19.31 -24.63 -5.43
N ASN A 350 -20.54 -24.36 -4.99
CA ASN A 350 -20.96 -23.10 -4.36
C ASN A 350 -21.27 -23.26 -2.86
N SER A 351 -20.73 -24.30 -2.24
CA SER A 351 -20.93 -24.63 -0.82
C SER A 351 -19.59 -24.95 -0.16
N CYS A 352 -18.64 -24.01 -0.31
CA CYS A 352 -17.33 -24.05 0.30
C CYS A 352 -17.24 -23.05 1.46
N LYS A 353 -16.58 -23.44 2.56
CA LYS A 353 -16.38 -22.60 3.75
C LYS A 353 -14.96 -22.75 4.29
N PRO A 354 -14.34 -21.70 4.82
CA PRO A 354 -13.15 -21.84 5.64
C PRO A 354 -13.49 -22.68 6.87
N VAL A 355 -12.54 -23.52 7.28
CA VAL A 355 -12.57 -24.26 8.55
C VAL A 355 -11.22 -24.09 9.23
N ASP A 356 -11.26 -23.82 10.52
CA ASP A 356 -10.07 -23.67 11.33
C ASP A 356 -9.45 -25.05 11.60
N ILE A 357 -8.12 -25.10 11.62
CA ILE A 357 -7.39 -26.28 12.07
C ILE A 357 -7.57 -26.41 13.59
N VAL A 358 -7.94 -27.61 14.05
CA VAL A 358 -8.11 -27.86 15.49
C VAL A 358 -6.73 -27.93 16.13
N SER A 359 -6.35 -26.87 16.83
CA SER A 359 -5.03 -26.73 17.46
C SER A 359 -4.95 -27.43 18.82
N GLY A 360 -3.73 -27.78 19.24
CA GLY A 360 -3.46 -28.38 20.55
C GLY A 360 -3.91 -29.84 20.67
N LYS A 361 -4.00 -30.56 19.55
CA LYS A 361 -4.41 -31.96 19.49
C LYS A 361 -3.26 -32.80 18.95
N SER A 362 -2.75 -33.73 19.77
CA SER A 362 -1.66 -34.63 19.35
C SER A 362 -2.13 -35.80 18.47
N ASP A 363 -3.44 -36.04 18.38
CA ASP A 363 -4.04 -37.10 17.59
C ASP A 363 -5.54 -36.87 17.35
N CYS A 364 -6.12 -37.76 16.53
CA CYS A 364 -7.54 -37.79 16.19
C CYS A 364 -8.44 -38.41 17.27
N SER A 365 -8.00 -38.44 18.54
CA SER A 365 -8.77 -39.02 19.65
C SER A 365 -9.77 -38.02 20.26
N ALA A 366 -10.17 -38.24 21.51
CA ALA A 366 -11.32 -37.60 22.15
C ALA A 366 -11.47 -36.09 21.90
N GLY A 367 -12.64 -35.70 21.41
CA GLY A 367 -12.98 -34.31 21.09
C GLY A 367 -12.49 -33.82 19.74
N VAL A 368 -12.22 -34.74 18.80
CA VAL A 368 -12.00 -34.49 17.37
C VAL A 368 -13.00 -35.35 16.59
N SER A 369 -13.61 -34.81 15.55
CA SER A 369 -14.55 -35.54 14.69
C SER A 369 -13.84 -36.13 13.47
N VAL A 370 -14.38 -37.21 12.91
CA VAL A 370 -13.89 -37.73 11.63
C VAL A 370 -14.06 -36.67 10.55
N GLY A 371 -12.99 -36.41 9.81
CA GLY A 371 -12.92 -35.36 8.80
C GLY A 371 -12.46 -34.01 9.32
N ASP A 372 -12.20 -33.84 10.61
CA ASP A 372 -11.50 -32.65 11.09
C ASP A 372 -10.03 -32.68 10.66
N VAL A 373 -9.46 -31.49 10.43
CA VAL A 373 -8.02 -31.31 10.28
C VAL A 373 -7.47 -30.77 11.60
N ILE A 374 -6.50 -31.46 12.17
CA ILE A 374 -5.82 -31.07 13.40
C ILE A 374 -4.38 -30.69 13.12
N ASN A 375 -3.74 -29.99 14.06
CA ASN A 375 -2.29 -29.77 14.06
C ASN A 375 -1.70 -30.39 15.32
N ASP A 376 -0.75 -31.32 15.15
CA ASP A 376 -0.10 -32.06 16.24
C ASP A 376 1.16 -31.39 16.81
N GLY A 377 1.49 -30.20 16.30
CA GLY A 377 2.68 -29.43 16.62
C GLY A 377 3.67 -29.37 15.47
N ASP A 378 3.74 -30.42 14.66
CA ASP A 378 4.68 -30.54 13.54
C ASP A 378 3.95 -30.63 12.19
N ASP A 379 2.81 -31.32 12.14
CA ASP A 379 2.08 -31.64 10.92
C ASP A 379 0.58 -31.35 11.02
N ASN A 380 -0.03 -31.06 9.87
CA ASN A 380 -1.49 -31.06 9.73
C ASN A 380 -1.97 -32.47 9.43
N ILE A 381 -2.96 -32.97 10.18
CA ILE A 381 -3.45 -34.35 10.07
C ILE A 381 -4.95 -34.32 9.77
N LEU A 382 -5.38 -34.99 8.69
CA LEU A 382 -6.79 -35.27 8.46
C LEU A 382 -7.18 -36.52 9.25
N CYS A 383 -8.19 -36.39 10.11
CA CYS A 383 -8.71 -37.51 10.88
C CYS A 383 -9.64 -38.40 10.04
N LEU A 384 -9.22 -39.64 9.80
CA LEU A 384 -9.94 -40.64 9.01
C LEU A 384 -10.88 -41.50 9.85
N ASP A 385 -10.61 -41.63 11.15
CA ASP A 385 -11.43 -42.39 12.09
C ASP A 385 -11.36 -41.82 13.52
N ALA A 386 -12.42 -42.02 14.30
CA ALA A 386 -12.59 -41.50 15.66
C ALA A 386 -12.08 -42.46 16.75
N THR A 387 -11.69 -43.69 16.41
CA THR A 387 -11.44 -44.73 17.42
C THR A 387 -9.99 -44.89 17.88
N GLU A 388 -8.98 -44.41 17.13
CA GLU A 388 -7.56 -44.28 17.58
C GLU A 388 -6.65 -43.78 16.44
N LYS A 389 -5.72 -42.84 16.71
CA LYS A 389 -4.56 -42.38 15.87
C LYS A 389 -4.74 -42.29 14.34
N GLY A 390 -5.98 -42.34 13.87
CA GLY A 390 -6.34 -42.78 12.54
C GLY A 390 -6.37 -41.62 11.58
N GLY A 391 -5.23 -40.96 11.39
CA GLY A 391 -5.12 -39.79 10.54
C GLY A 391 -4.06 -39.93 9.47
N VAL A 392 -4.17 -39.11 8.44
CA VAL A 392 -3.18 -38.99 7.38
C VAL A 392 -2.55 -37.60 7.43
N ILE A 393 -1.22 -37.56 7.38
CA ILE A 393 -0.47 -36.31 7.33
C ILE A 393 -0.72 -35.61 6.00
N LEU A 394 -1.04 -34.32 6.07
CA LEU A 394 -1.22 -33.41 4.96
C LEU A 394 0.05 -32.58 4.81
N ALA A 395 1.00 -33.08 4.04
CA ALA A 395 2.27 -32.43 3.79
C ALA A 395 2.60 -32.42 2.30
N GLU A 396 3.40 -31.45 1.85
CA GLU A 396 3.92 -31.45 0.49
C GLU A 396 4.87 -32.64 0.28
N GLY A 397 4.54 -33.53 -0.66
CA GLY A 397 5.43 -34.61 -1.11
C GLY A 397 4.76 -35.98 -1.23
N ASN A 398 5.37 -36.85 -2.03
CA ASN A 398 4.74 -38.10 -2.51
C ASN A 398 4.59 -39.21 -1.46
N THR A 399 5.17 -39.09 -0.26
CA THR A 399 5.19 -40.18 0.73
C THR A 399 3.79 -40.50 1.27
N TYR A 400 2.98 -39.47 1.47
CA TYR A 400 1.62 -39.58 2.00
C TYR A 400 0.54 -39.55 0.91
N ASP A 401 0.91 -39.23 -0.33
CA ASP A 401 0.00 -39.29 -1.46
C ASP A 401 -0.56 -40.71 -1.65
N GLY A 402 -1.85 -40.77 -1.95
CA GLY A 402 -2.55 -42.03 -2.18
C GLY A 402 -4.03 -41.99 -1.82
N ASN A 403 -4.62 -43.18 -1.87
CA ASN A 403 -6.01 -43.40 -1.51
C ASN A 403 -6.10 -43.94 -0.08
N TYR A 404 -7.04 -43.44 0.70
CA TYR A 404 -7.27 -43.82 2.09
C TYR A 404 -8.75 -44.10 2.32
N LEU A 405 -9.06 -45.04 3.21
CA LEU A 405 -10.42 -45.24 3.70
C LEU A 405 -10.69 -44.30 4.87
N MET A 406 -11.79 -43.55 4.76
CA MET A 406 -12.27 -42.66 5.79
C MET A 406 -13.59 -43.20 6.32
N ASN A 407 -13.70 -43.34 7.65
CA ASN A 407 -14.93 -43.78 8.30
C ASN A 407 -16.02 -42.73 8.11
N GLY A 408 -17.19 -43.16 7.68
CA GLY A 408 -18.35 -42.30 7.51
C GLY A 408 -18.89 -41.85 8.84
N ILE A 409 -19.26 -40.58 8.90
CA ILE A 409 -20.04 -40.03 10.00
C ILE A 409 -21.29 -39.38 9.44
N ALA A 410 -22.42 -39.64 10.11
CA ALA A 410 -23.66 -38.94 9.81
C ALA A 410 -23.41 -37.43 9.86
N GLU A 411 -23.93 -36.69 8.87
CA GLU A 411 -23.76 -35.24 8.73
C GLU A 411 -22.31 -34.78 8.45
N GLY A 412 -21.39 -35.72 8.17
CA GLY A 412 -20.04 -35.42 7.71
C GLY A 412 -19.99 -34.85 6.29
N ILE A 413 -18.84 -34.25 5.93
CA ILE A 413 -18.65 -33.61 4.60
C ILE A 413 -18.81 -34.59 3.44
N MET A 414 -18.45 -35.85 3.65
CA MET A 414 -18.53 -36.92 2.65
C MET A 414 -19.91 -37.61 2.64
N ASN A 415 -20.84 -37.17 3.51
CA ASN A 415 -22.24 -37.59 3.59
C ASN A 415 -22.45 -39.11 3.58
N THR A 416 -21.77 -39.83 4.47
CA THR A 416 -21.93 -41.27 4.63
C THR A 416 -22.46 -41.63 6.01
N LYS A 417 -23.10 -42.80 6.13
CA LYS A 417 -23.65 -43.24 7.41
C LYS A 417 -22.52 -43.76 8.31
N PRO A 418 -22.73 -43.79 9.64
CA PRO A 418 -21.81 -44.46 10.55
C PRO A 418 -21.53 -45.90 10.09
N ALA A 419 -20.25 -46.30 10.12
CA ALA A 419 -19.74 -47.61 9.66
C ALA A 419 -19.69 -47.84 8.13
N GLU A 420 -20.00 -46.83 7.32
CA GLU A 420 -19.76 -46.83 5.87
C GLU A 420 -18.45 -46.10 5.57
N PHE A 421 -17.48 -46.75 4.94
CA PHE A 421 -16.20 -46.13 4.59
C PHE A 421 -16.22 -45.57 3.17
N VAL A 422 -15.57 -44.43 2.96
CA VAL A 422 -15.35 -43.82 1.63
C VAL A 422 -13.87 -43.75 1.31
N ILE A 423 -13.55 -43.69 0.01
CA ILE A 423 -12.18 -43.46 -0.43
C ILE A 423 -11.96 -41.95 -0.59
N VAL A 424 -10.96 -41.45 0.11
CA VAL A 424 -10.41 -40.11 -0.10
C VAL A 424 -9.04 -40.23 -0.76
N THR A 425 -8.74 -39.34 -1.70
CA THR A 425 -7.43 -39.19 -2.29
C THR A 425 -6.72 -38.01 -1.62
N VAL A 426 -5.56 -38.27 -1.05
CA VAL A 426 -4.64 -37.27 -0.52
C VAL A 426 -3.58 -37.02 -1.59
N SER A 427 -3.39 -35.75 -1.94
CA SER A 427 -2.30 -35.30 -2.81
C SER A 427 -1.73 -33.99 -2.29
N GLY A 428 -0.52 -34.07 -1.75
CA GLY A 428 0.08 -33.01 -0.94
C GLY A 428 -0.83 -32.63 0.23
N GLU A 429 -1.16 -31.35 0.30
CA GLU A 429 -2.02 -30.80 1.36
C GLU A 429 -3.49 -30.71 0.95
N THR A 430 -3.91 -31.42 -0.09
CA THR A 430 -5.30 -31.42 -0.54
C THR A 430 -5.91 -32.82 -0.38
N VAL A 431 -7.13 -32.88 0.14
CA VAL A 431 -7.89 -34.13 0.28
C VAL A 431 -9.20 -34.04 -0.46
N LYS A 432 -9.40 -34.93 -1.43
CA LYS A 432 -10.61 -34.95 -2.25
C LYS A 432 -11.29 -36.30 -2.10
N LEU A 433 -12.62 -36.28 -2.06
CA LEU A 433 -13.41 -37.49 -2.26
C LEU A 433 -13.04 -38.05 -3.63
N ALA A 434 -12.69 -39.35 -3.67
CA ALA A 434 -12.45 -40.08 -4.90
C ALA A 434 -13.81 -40.38 -5.56
N ASP A 435 -14.55 -39.33 -5.90
CA ASP A 435 -15.95 -39.42 -6.24
C ASP A 435 -16.10 -40.08 -7.63
N LYS A 436 -16.88 -41.16 -7.66
CA LYS A 436 -17.37 -41.89 -8.85
C LYS A 436 -16.28 -42.52 -9.73
N VAL A 437 -15.81 -43.71 -9.35
CA VAL A 437 -15.04 -44.57 -10.26
C VAL A 437 -16.01 -45.24 -11.25
N ALA A 438 -15.95 -44.87 -12.52
CA ALA A 438 -16.77 -45.47 -13.57
C ALA A 438 -16.31 -46.88 -13.96
N ASN A 439 -17.29 -47.72 -14.27
CA ASN A 439 -17.31 -48.97 -15.07
C ASN A 439 -16.54 -50.21 -14.61
N SER A 440 -15.67 -50.16 -13.60
CA SER A 440 -15.20 -51.38 -12.92
C SER A 440 -14.65 -51.09 -11.53
N ILE A 441 -15.52 -51.07 -10.51
CA ILE A 441 -15.09 -50.91 -9.12
C ILE A 441 -14.58 -52.28 -8.63
N PRO A 442 -13.32 -52.38 -8.14
CA PRO A 442 -12.86 -53.60 -7.50
C PRO A 442 -13.76 -53.93 -6.31
N ARG A 443 -14.31 -55.15 -6.31
CA ARG A 443 -15.25 -55.61 -5.28
C ARG A 443 -14.66 -55.56 -3.87
N TYR A 444 -13.36 -55.74 -3.75
CA TYR A 444 -12.64 -55.74 -2.48
C TYR A 444 -11.45 -54.78 -2.54
N LYS A 445 -11.19 -54.11 -1.42
CA LYS A 445 -10.03 -53.23 -1.19
C LYS A 445 -9.35 -53.64 0.11
N TYR A 446 -8.04 -53.46 0.20
CA TYR A 446 -7.26 -53.89 1.36
C TYR A 446 -6.52 -52.70 1.98
N THR A 447 -6.35 -52.72 3.29
CA THR A 447 -5.51 -51.76 4.02
C THR A 447 -4.57 -52.49 4.95
N SER A 448 -3.40 -51.91 5.21
CA SER A 448 -2.37 -52.50 6.08
C SER A 448 -2.07 -51.60 7.29
N ASP A 449 -1.82 -50.31 7.08
CA ASP A 449 -1.64 -49.29 8.14
C ASP A 449 -2.51 -48.05 7.92
N VAL A 450 -3.13 -47.58 9.02
CA VAL A 450 -3.87 -46.31 9.17
C VAL A 450 -4.81 -45.98 7.99
N TYR A 451 -5.44 -47.01 7.43
CA TYR A 451 -6.44 -46.94 6.35
C TYR A 451 -5.92 -46.68 4.93
N LYS A 452 -4.61 -46.75 4.63
CA LYS A 452 -4.11 -46.61 3.25
C LYS A 452 -4.60 -47.77 2.36
N VAL A 453 -5.18 -47.44 1.21
CA VAL A 453 -5.77 -48.40 0.27
C VAL A 453 -4.70 -48.99 -0.64
N TYR A 454 -4.64 -50.32 -0.66
CA TYR A 454 -3.89 -51.10 -1.62
C TYR A 454 -4.85 -51.84 -2.53
N GLU A 455 -4.62 -51.72 -3.83
CA GLU A 455 -5.43 -52.39 -4.84
C GLU A 455 -4.73 -53.64 -5.35
N ARG A 456 -5.46 -54.76 -5.38
CA ARG A 456 -5.04 -55.96 -6.09
C ARG A 456 -5.72 -55.96 -7.45
N ASP A 457 -4.99 -55.61 -8.51
CA ASP A 457 -5.50 -55.78 -9.86
C ASP A 457 -5.44 -57.27 -10.25
N THR A 458 -6.46 -57.73 -10.96
CA THR A 458 -6.55 -59.01 -11.65
C THR A 458 -5.31 -59.41 -12.47
N THR A 459 -4.53 -58.44 -12.97
CA THR A 459 -3.32 -58.69 -13.77
C THR A 459 -2.01 -58.66 -12.97
N THR A 460 -1.94 -57.90 -11.88
CA THR A 460 -0.75 -57.77 -11.04
C THR A 460 -1.00 -58.41 -9.69
N LYS A 461 -0.55 -59.67 -9.55
CA LYS A 461 -0.39 -60.32 -8.24
C LYS A 461 0.87 -59.76 -7.55
N THR A 462 0.98 -58.45 -7.39
CA THR A 462 2.13 -57.88 -6.68
C THR A 462 2.07 -58.26 -5.21
N ALA A 463 3.24 -58.61 -4.67
CA ALA A 463 3.43 -59.16 -3.34
C ALA A 463 3.34 -58.10 -2.22
N ASP A 464 3.10 -56.83 -2.57
CA ASP A 464 3.24 -55.68 -1.67
C ASP A 464 2.19 -55.65 -0.55
N VAL A 465 1.01 -56.22 -0.77
CA VAL A 465 -0.02 -56.35 0.27
C VAL A 465 0.41 -57.36 1.35
N CYS A 466 1.21 -58.36 0.98
CA CYS A 466 1.67 -59.42 1.87
C CYS A 466 2.98 -59.08 2.61
N THR A 467 3.61 -57.93 2.32
CA THR A 467 4.84 -57.46 2.99
C THR A 467 4.58 -56.35 4.02
N ALA A 468 3.35 -55.84 4.08
CA ALA A 468 2.88 -54.85 5.06
C ALA A 468 2.38 -55.56 6.37
N PRO A 469 2.18 -54.85 7.50
CA PRO A 469 2.25 -55.40 8.88
C PRO A 469 1.27 -56.52 9.25
N ASN A 470 1.37 -56.97 10.51
CA ASN A 470 0.67 -58.14 11.08
C ASN A 470 -0.87 -58.16 10.90
N VAL A 471 -1.52 -57.06 10.50
CA VAL A 471 -2.98 -56.98 10.31
C VAL A 471 -3.33 -56.37 8.95
N ILE A 472 -4.16 -57.05 8.17
CA ILE A 472 -4.72 -56.57 6.89
C ILE A 472 -6.24 -56.54 7.02
N VAL A 473 -6.87 -55.41 6.71
CA VAL A 473 -8.34 -55.29 6.71
C VAL A 473 -8.85 -55.28 5.27
N GLU A 474 -9.73 -56.23 4.95
CA GLU A 474 -10.46 -56.29 3.68
C GLU A 474 -11.80 -55.55 3.81
N TYR A 475 -12.06 -54.70 2.84
CA TYR A 475 -13.28 -53.92 2.71
C TYR A 475 -14.03 -54.32 1.46
N LYS A 476 -15.34 -54.52 1.59
CA LYS A 476 -16.23 -54.89 0.49
C LYS A 476 -16.99 -53.68 0.00
N HIS A 477 -16.89 -53.43 -1.30
CA HIS A 477 -17.66 -52.40 -1.97
C HIS A 477 -19.16 -52.69 -1.90
N LYS A 478 -19.93 -51.62 -1.65
CA LYS A 478 -21.38 -51.56 -1.66
C LYS A 478 -21.84 -50.27 -2.34
N GLU A 479 -23.06 -50.29 -2.82
CA GLU A 479 -23.74 -49.15 -3.43
C GLU A 479 -25.05 -48.92 -2.67
N ASN A 480 -25.38 -47.67 -2.36
CA ASN A 480 -26.68 -47.32 -1.77
C ASN A 480 -27.69 -46.95 -2.85
N ASP A 481 -28.96 -46.80 -2.46
CA ASP A 481 -30.07 -46.48 -3.38
C ASP A 481 -29.91 -45.13 -4.12
N GLU A 482 -28.98 -44.28 -3.66
CA GLU A 482 -28.66 -42.98 -4.24
C GLU A 482 -27.43 -43.02 -5.18
N GLY A 483 -26.85 -44.21 -5.40
CA GLY A 483 -25.69 -44.41 -6.27
C GLY A 483 -24.36 -43.99 -5.65
N HIS A 484 -24.29 -43.88 -4.32
CA HIS A 484 -23.05 -43.61 -3.59
C HIS A 484 -22.29 -44.92 -3.35
N ASN A 485 -21.01 -44.91 -3.71
CA ASN A 485 -20.09 -46.00 -3.46
C ASN A 485 -19.55 -45.90 -2.04
N TYR A 486 -19.75 -46.95 -1.25
CA TYR A 486 -19.18 -47.07 0.09
C TYR A 486 -18.58 -48.46 0.29
N TYR A 487 -17.90 -48.62 1.41
CA TYR A 487 -17.21 -49.84 1.77
C TYR A 487 -17.59 -50.25 3.20
N GLU A 488 -17.75 -51.55 3.40
CA GLU A 488 -17.93 -52.13 4.73
C GLU A 488 -16.75 -53.04 5.04
N VAL A 489 -16.34 -53.09 6.31
CA VAL A 489 -15.35 -54.09 6.76
C VAL A 489 -15.91 -55.47 6.45
N HIS A 490 -15.18 -56.25 5.65
CA HIS A 490 -15.57 -57.62 5.31
C HIS A 490 -14.90 -58.63 6.25
N VAL A 491 -13.58 -58.54 6.39
CA VAL A 491 -12.78 -59.45 7.21
C VAL A 491 -11.45 -58.78 7.60
N THR A 492 -10.94 -59.14 8.76
CA THR A 492 -9.60 -58.76 9.23
C THR A 492 -8.73 -60.01 9.23
N HIS A 493 -7.60 -59.95 8.53
CA HIS A 493 -6.59 -60.99 8.51
C HIS A 493 -5.46 -60.61 9.46
N THR A 494 -5.04 -61.55 10.30
CA THR A 494 -3.85 -61.40 11.14
C THR A 494 -2.82 -62.42 10.67
N ASN A 495 -1.64 -61.97 10.28
CA ASN A 495 -0.51 -62.87 10.03
C ASN A 495 0.06 -63.25 11.41
N GLU A 496 -0.11 -64.51 11.81
CA GLU A 496 0.59 -65.11 12.96
C GLU A 496 2.06 -65.40 12.64
#